data_AF-A0A7S4A4Q1-F1
#
_entry.id   AF-A0A7S4A4Q1-F1
#
_cell.length_a   1.000
_cell.length_b   1.000
_cell.length_c   1.000
_cell.angle_alpha   90.00
_cell.angle_beta   90.00
_cell.angle_gamma   90.00
#
_symmetry.space_group_name_H-M   'P 1'
#
loop_
_entity.id
_entity.type
_entity.pdbx_description
1 polymer ?
#
loop_
_entity_poly.entity_id
_entity_poly.type
_entity_poly.pdbx_seq_one_letter_code
_entity_poly.pdbx_strand_id
1 'polypeptide(L)'
;ALWGSLNSMYKMRSRTKEQQEEDGLFYDAPDEEAAPLPPPRYHYLKRVGAALMLAVMVFACTRRDADEEPPPPPRIATPTLDTNLPHPHEWAPPQKRLVHYIDLTRPPTPHQQMRLISRNKPVTASVRGNLGEASVVTNGLKNDWLKDRWQAAKNMQGAPIPGAHWLLVDLEATCVVERIDVEFESAFARDYTLKGRSKTGAWVSLAVGASAVESRPAKQRILHRLSSNSMAPVDQIKLDIARPGTRWGTSVWELDIFGTCAG
;
A
#
# COMPACT_ATOMS: atom_id res chain seq x y z
N ALA A 1 24.84 -39.85 55.49
CA ALA A 1 24.96 -41.31 55.27
C ALA A 1 23.56 -41.89 55.36
N LEU A 2 23.02 -42.69 54.44
CA LEU A 2 23.52 -43.32 53.23
C LEU A 2 22.33 -43.52 52.28
N TRP A 3 22.66 -43.57 51.00
CA TRP A 3 21.84 -44.06 49.89
C TRP A 3 21.37 -45.52 50.08
N GLY A 4 20.32 -45.91 49.36
CA GLY A 4 20.02 -47.33 49.13
C GLY A 4 18.86 -47.62 48.18
N SER A 5 19.16 -47.70 46.88
CA SER A 5 18.33 -48.27 45.81
C SER A 5 18.54 -49.79 45.69
N LEU A 6 17.50 -50.55 45.34
CA LEU A 6 17.55 -51.92 44.79
C LEU A 6 16.27 -52.16 43.97
N ASN A 7 16.34 -52.05 42.64
CA ASN A 7 16.52 -53.12 41.64
C ASN A 7 15.41 -54.20 41.60
N SER A 8 14.65 -54.20 40.51
CA SER A 8 13.95 -55.38 39.97
C SER A 8 14.55 -55.77 38.62
N MET A 9 14.76 -57.07 38.47
CA MET A 9 15.62 -57.76 37.50
C MET A 9 15.03 -57.92 36.09
N TYR A 10 15.91 -57.78 35.09
CA TYR A 10 16.17 -58.66 33.94
C TYR A 10 15.05 -59.60 33.42
N LYS A 11 14.74 -59.47 32.11
CA LYS A 11 15.18 -60.48 31.10
C LYS A 11 15.08 -59.97 29.66
N MET A 12 16.23 -59.89 29.00
CA MET A 12 16.39 -59.89 27.54
C MET A 12 15.91 -61.20 26.94
N ARG A 13 15.36 -61.16 25.71
CA ARG A 13 15.69 -62.15 24.69
C ARG A 13 15.62 -61.55 23.29
N SER A 14 16.79 -61.42 22.69
CA SER A 14 17.07 -61.16 21.28
C SER A 14 16.59 -62.32 20.40
N ARG A 15 16.18 -62.00 19.17
CA ARG A 15 16.30 -62.93 18.04
C ARG A 15 16.49 -62.17 16.73
N THR A 16 17.74 -62.09 16.33
CA THR A 16 18.22 -61.86 14.97
C THR A 16 17.76 -63.00 14.07
N LYS A 17 17.40 -62.70 12.82
CA LYS A 17 17.54 -63.66 11.70
C LYS A 17 17.89 -62.91 10.42
N GLU A 18 18.75 -63.56 9.66
CA GLU A 18 19.70 -63.09 8.65
C GLU A 18 19.11 -62.60 7.34
N GLN A 19 20.00 -61.93 6.59
CA GLN A 19 19.93 -61.47 5.21
C GLN A 19 19.59 -62.60 4.22
N GLN A 20 18.85 -62.25 3.16
CA GLN A 20 19.05 -62.84 1.85
C GLN A 20 18.89 -61.74 0.78
N GLU A 21 19.91 -61.68 -0.08
CA GLU A 21 20.19 -60.74 -1.15
C GLU A 21 19.69 -61.37 -2.46
N GLU A 22 18.86 -60.69 -3.26
CA GLU A 22 18.72 -60.94 -4.70
C GLU A 22 18.32 -59.64 -5.44
N ASP A 23 19.01 -59.43 -6.56
CA ASP A 23 18.95 -58.30 -7.48
C ASP A 23 17.63 -58.18 -8.25
N GLY A 24 17.23 -56.95 -8.62
CA GLY A 24 16.22 -56.75 -9.67
C GLY A 24 15.55 -55.36 -9.77
N LEU A 25 16.13 -54.49 -10.61
CA LEU A 25 15.46 -53.64 -11.61
C LEU A 25 14.11 -52.91 -11.29
N PHE A 26 14.21 -51.60 -11.03
CA PHE A 26 13.56 -50.48 -11.75
C PHE A 26 12.07 -50.58 -12.20
N TYR A 27 11.14 -49.89 -11.51
CA TYR A 27 10.41 -48.67 -11.95
C TYR A 27 9.27 -48.28 -10.99
N ASP A 28 9.03 -46.97 -10.89
CA ASP A 28 8.04 -46.22 -10.11
C ASP A 28 6.58 -46.71 -10.13
N ALA A 29 5.92 -46.59 -8.97
CA ALA A 29 4.49 -46.32 -8.86
C ALA A 29 4.26 -45.25 -7.76
N PRO A 30 3.46 -44.20 -8.00
CA PRO A 30 3.31 -43.08 -7.07
C PRO A 30 2.36 -43.44 -5.93
N ASP A 31 2.76 -43.06 -4.71
CA ASP A 31 1.90 -43.08 -3.53
C ASP A 31 0.68 -42.17 -3.75
N GLU A 32 -0.50 -42.76 -3.61
CA GLU A 32 -1.81 -42.16 -3.78
C GLU A 32 -2.02 -41.08 -2.69
N GLU A 33 -1.85 -39.81 -3.07
CA GLU A 33 -2.09 -38.67 -2.19
C GLU A 33 -3.59 -38.57 -1.87
N ALA A 34 -3.94 -38.93 -0.63
CA ALA A 34 -5.29 -38.85 -0.10
C ALA A 34 -5.86 -37.44 -0.27
N ALA A 35 -6.90 -37.31 -1.10
CA ALA A 35 -7.60 -36.05 -1.32
C ALA A 35 -8.16 -35.48 0.00
N PRO A 36 -8.04 -34.16 0.25
CA PRO A 36 -8.59 -33.54 1.45
C PRO A 36 -10.12 -33.59 1.44
N LEU A 37 -10.69 -34.04 2.57
CA LEU A 37 -12.15 -34.13 2.76
C LEU A 37 -12.84 -32.77 2.58
N PRO A 38 -14.05 -32.72 2.00
CA PRO A 38 -14.78 -31.47 1.81
C PRO A 38 -15.16 -30.81 3.15
N PRO A 39 -15.16 -29.47 3.23
CA PRO A 39 -15.48 -28.76 4.47
C PRO A 39 -16.95 -28.96 4.90
N PRO A 40 -17.24 -28.88 6.22
CA PRO A 40 -18.56 -29.17 6.76
C PRO A 40 -19.65 -28.20 6.25
N ARG A 41 -20.86 -28.75 6.07
CA ARG A 41 -22.07 -28.16 5.46
C ARG A 41 -22.58 -26.83 6.06
N TYR A 42 -21.92 -26.28 7.08
CA TYR A 42 -22.37 -25.07 7.78
C TYR A 42 -22.11 -23.76 7.00
N HIS A 43 -21.24 -23.77 5.99
CA HIS A 43 -20.89 -22.57 5.21
C HIS A 43 -21.88 -22.23 4.10
N TYR A 44 -22.77 -23.15 3.70
CA TYR A 44 -23.72 -22.92 2.60
C TYR A 44 -24.94 -22.08 3.04
N LEU A 45 -25.41 -22.23 4.28
CA LEU A 45 -26.59 -21.50 4.77
C LEU A 45 -26.35 -19.99 4.99
N LYS A 46 -25.11 -19.57 5.31
CA LYS A 46 -24.82 -18.14 5.51
C LYS A 46 -24.77 -17.33 4.20
N ARG A 47 -24.45 -17.96 3.06
CA ARG A 47 -24.38 -17.28 1.76
C ARG A 47 -25.75 -17.09 1.12
N VAL A 48 -26.70 -18.00 1.35
CA VAL A 48 -28.07 -17.86 0.83
C VAL A 48 -28.87 -16.79 1.60
N GLY A 49 -28.67 -16.66 2.91
CA GLY A 49 -29.35 -15.64 3.72
C GLY A 49 -28.93 -14.19 3.41
N ALA A 50 -27.66 -13.96 3.07
CA ALA A 50 -27.16 -12.62 2.73
C ALA A 50 -27.62 -12.15 1.34
N ALA A 51 -27.77 -13.06 0.37
CA ALA A 51 -28.26 -12.73 -0.96
C ALA A 51 -29.75 -12.34 -0.96
N LEU A 52 -30.57 -12.94 -0.09
CA LEU A 52 -32.00 -12.62 0.00
C LEU A 52 -32.27 -11.23 0.60
N MET A 53 -31.45 -10.77 1.56
CA MET A 53 -31.59 -9.44 2.19
C MET A 53 -31.17 -8.30 1.25
N LEU A 54 -30.22 -8.54 0.34
CA LEU A 54 -29.79 -7.55 -0.66
C LEU A 54 -30.84 -7.37 -1.78
N ALA A 55 -31.54 -8.44 -2.17
CA ALA A 55 -32.61 -8.37 -3.17
C ALA A 55 -33.84 -7.59 -2.67
N VAL A 56 -34.20 -7.70 -1.39
CA VAL A 56 -35.35 -6.99 -0.80
C VAL A 56 -35.06 -5.49 -0.65
N MET A 57 -33.83 -5.08 -0.33
CA MET A 57 -33.47 -3.65 -0.26
C MET A 57 -33.41 -2.98 -1.64
N VAL A 58 -32.93 -3.68 -2.69
CA VAL A 58 -32.91 -3.13 -4.05
C VAL A 58 -34.33 -2.92 -4.60
N PHE A 59 -35.27 -3.81 -4.29
CA PHE A 59 -36.67 -3.69 -4.73
C PHE A 59 -37.46 -2.59 -3.99
N ALA A 60 -37.03 -2.21 -2.77
CA ALA A 60 -37.67 -1.16 -1.99
C ALA A 60 -37.20 0.25 -2.38
N CYS A 61 -35.98 0.41 -2.93
CA CYS A 61 -35.46 1.70 -3.38
C CYS A 61 -36.00 2.10 -4.76
N THR A 62 -36.18 1.16 -5.70
CA THR A 62 -36.61 1.49 -7.08
C THR A 62 -38.09 1.86 -7.21
N ARG A 63 -38.91 1.62 -6.17
CA ARG A 63 -40.34 1.98 -6.17
C ARG A 63 -40.62 3.39 -5.68
N ARG A 64 -39.65 4.08 -5.07
CA ARG A 64 -39.84 5.44 -4.57
C ARG A 64 -39.56 6.53 -5.61
N ASP A 65 -38.83 6.19 -6.68
CA ASP A 65 -38.39 7.17 -7.70
C ASP A 65 -39.30 7.20 -8.94
N ALA A 66 -40.38 6.40 -8.99
CA ALA A 66 -41.22 6.26 -10.19
C ALA A 66 -42.43 7.23 -10.25
N ASP A 67 -42.71 7.99 -9.18
CA ASP A 67 -43.89 8.86 -9.09
C ASP A 67 -43.55 10.37 -9.09
N GLU A 68 -42.30 10.75 -9.35
CA GLU A 68 -41.91 12.16 -9.44
C GLU A 68 -41.80 12.60 -10.90
N GLU A 69 -42.78 13.39 -11.34
CA GLU A 69 -42.85 13.99 -12.68
C GLU A 69 -41.57 14.84 -12.93
N PRO A 70 -40.89 14.69 -14.08
CA PRO A 70 -39.64 15.40 -14.31
C PRO A 70 -39.87 16.92 -14.33
N PRO A 71 -38.99 17.72 -13.70
CA PRO A 71 -39.15 19.16 -13.67
C PRO A 71 -39.08 19.74 -15.09
N PRO A 72 -39.90 20.76 -15.41
CA PRO A 72 -39.88 21.36 -16.74
C PRO A 72 -38.50 21.96 -17.05
N PRO A 73 -38.06 21.94 -18.31
CA PRO A 73 -36.76 22.47 -18.69
C PRO A 73 -36.66 23.96 -18.33
N PRO A 74 -35.49 24.45 -17.89
CA PRO A 74 -35.32 25.86 -17.58
C PRO A 74 -35.57 26.70 -18.83
N ARG A 75 -36.50 27.66 -18.74
CA ARG A 75 -36.71 28.66 -19.79
C ARG A 75 -35.41 29.43 -19.97
N ILE A 76 -34.78 29.27 -21.13
CA ILE A 76 -33.70 30.15 -21.56
C ILE A 76 -34.34 31.53 -21.77
N ALA A 77 -34.07 32.45 -20.84
CA ALA A 77 -34.43 33.85 -21.02
C ALA A 77 -33.65 34.38 -22.22
N THR A 78 -34.36 34.72 -23.29
CA THR A 78 -33.81 35.51 -24.39
C THR A 78 -33.39 36.86 -23.80
N PRO A 79 -32.16 37.37 -24.04
CA PRO A 79 -31.83 38.71 -23.61
C PRO A 79 -32.65 39.69 -24.45
N THR A 80 -33.74 40.21 -23.88
CA THR A 80 -34.34 41.45 -24.35
C THR A 80 -33.33 42.57 -24.09
N LEU A 81 -32.83 43.16 -25.17
CA LEU A 81 -32.04 44.37 -25.14
C LEU A 81 -32.89 45.49 -24.51
N ASP A 82 -32.69 45.76 -23.22
CA ASP A 82 -33.30 46.89 -22.55
C ASP A 82 -32.58 48.17 -23.00
N THR A 83 -33.26 49.01 -23.77
CA THR A 83 -32.73 50.25 -24.32
C THR A 83 -32.90 51.46 -23.40
N ASN A 84 -33.24 51.27 -22.12
CA ASN A 84 -33.32 52.37 -21.16
C ASN A 84 -32.07 52.48 -20.28
N LEU A 85 -31.03 53.12 -20.83
CA LEU A 85 -29.91 53.63 -20.04
C LEU A 85 -30.17 55.11 -19.67
N PRO A 86 -30.09 55.50 -18.38
CA PRO A 86 -29.89 56.90 -17.99
C PRO A 86 -28.44 57.33 -18.23
N HIS A 87 -28.28 58.57 -18.65
CA HIS A 87 -27.03 59.31 -18.87
C HIS A 87 -26.25 59.62 -17.55
N PRO A 88 -24.96 60.05 -17.62
CA PRO A 88 -23.90 59.47 -16.80
C PRO A 88 -23.28 60.44 -15.77
N HIS A 89 -23.51 60.29 -14.47
CA HIS A 89 -22.67 60.94 -13.46
C HIS A 89 -22.65 60.19 -12.11
N GLU A 90 -21.99 59.03 -12.01
CA GLU A 90 -21.38 58.62 -10.74
C GLU A 90 -20.35 57.51 -10.94
N TRP A 91 -19.07 57.89 -10.94
CA TRP A 91 -17.96 56.94 -10.91
C TRP A 91 -17.87 56.33 -9.52
N ALA A 92 -18.48 55.16 -9.33
CA ALA A 92 -18.01 54.25 -8.30
C ALA A 92 -16.60 53.77 -8.68
N PRO A 93 -15.60 53.81 -7.78
CA PRO A 93 -14.27 53.34 -8.10
C PRO A 93 -14.32 51.86 -8.47
N PRO A 94 -13.64 51.42 -9.55
CA PRO A 94 -13.63 50.02 -9.91
C PRO A 94 -12.94 49.24 -8.78
N GLN A 95 -13.67 48.30 -8.18
CA GLN A 95 -13.04 47.29 -7.33
C GLN A 95 -11.91 46.66 -8.15
N LYS A 96 -10.68 46.66 -7.61
CA LYS A 96 -9.51 46.05 -8.23
C LYS A 96 -9.83 44.58 -8.54
N ARG A 97 -10.31 44.31 -9.75
CA ARG A 97 -10.32 42.97 -10.31
C ARG A 97 -8.85 42.64 -10.52
N LEU A 98 -8.33 41.71 -9.72
CA LEU A 98 -7.00 41.14 -9.91
C LEU A 98 -7.04 40.33 -11.22
N VAL A 99 -6.91 41.02 -12.34
CA VAL A 99 -6.62 40.38 -13.62
C VAL A 99 -5.17 39.92 -13.55
N HIS A 100 -4.99 38.62 -13.31
CA HIS A 100 -3.71 37.97 -13.59
C HIS A 100 -3.46 38.10 -15.10
N TYR A 101 -2.72 39.12 -15.50
CA TYR A 101 -2.14 39.14 -16.85
C TYR A 101 -1.11 38.02 -16.90
N ILE A 102 -1.31 37.07 -17.81
CA ILE A 102 -0.26 36.15 -18.21
C ILE A 102 0.78 37.02 -18.91
N ASP A 103 1.87 37.29 -18.23
CA ASP A 103 3.02 37.97 -18.81
C ASP A 103 3.70 37.01 -19.81
N LEU A 104 3.34 37.14 -21.09
CA LEU A 104 3.87 36.35 -22.19
C LEU A 104 5.35 36.64 -22.49
N THR A 105 5.95 37.66 -21.83
CA THR A 105 7.38 37.97 -21.95
C THR A 105 8.23 37.20 -20.94
N ARG A 106 7.59 36.62 -19.91
CA ARG A 106 8.25 35.67 -19.03
C ARG A 106 8.45 34.38 -19.82
N PRO A 107 9.68 33.85 -19.96
CA PRO A 107 9.85 32.53 -20.53
C PRO A 107 8.94 31.57 -19.74
N PRO A 108 8.21 30.66 -20.42
CA PRO A 108 7.40 29.68 -19.72
C PRO A 108 8.30 29.05 -18.67
N THR A 109 7.90 29.13 -17.40
CA THR A 109 8.64 28.43 -16.34
C THR A 109 8.76 27.00 -16.85
N PRO A 110 9.97 26.43 -16.96
CA PRO A 110 10.10 25.05 -17.39
C PRO A 110 9.11 24.24 -16.58
N HIS A 111 8.15 23.57 -17.24
CA HIS A 111 7.30 22.63 -16.53
C HIS A 111 8.26 21.67 -15.88
N GLN A 112 8.43 21.82 -14.56
CA GLN A 112 9.47 21.12 -13.85
C GLN A 112 9.05 19.65 -13.91
N GLN A 113 9.70 18.89 -14.78
CA GLN A 113 9.24 17.56 -15.11
C GLN A 113 9.32 16.69 -13.86
N MET A 114 8.21 16.03 -13.52
CA MET A 114 8.16 15.05 -12.44
C MET A 114 9.29 14.04 -12.65
N ARG A 115 10.21 13.96 -11.69
CA ARG A 115 11.37 13.06 -11.72
C ARG A 115 11.42 12.20 -10.45
N LEU A 116 12.16 11.10 -10.49
CA LEU A 116 12.46 10.30 -9.29
C LEU A 116 13.39 11.10 -8.38
N ILE A 117 12.91 11.45 -7.17
CA ILE A 117 13.62 12.29 -6.20
C ILE A 117 14.12 11.51 -4.97
N SER A 118 13.70 10.26 -4.78
CA SER A 118 14.19 9.41 -3.66
C SER A 118 15.45 8.60 -3.97
N ARG A 119 15.89 8.50 -5.24
CA ARG A 119 17.00 7.62 -5.62
C ARG A 119 18.28 7.98 -4.84
N ASN A 120 18.89 6.97 -4.21
CA ASN A 120 20.10 7.06 -3.38
C ASN A 120 19.98 8.04 -2.21
N LYS A 121 18.77 8.36 -1.78
CA LYS A 121 18.54 9.23 -0.63
C LYS A 121 18.66 8.48 0.69
N PRO A 122 19.23 9.10 1.74
CA PRO A 122 19.35 8.47 3.05
C PRO A 122 18.00 8.00 3.59
N VAL A 123 17.98 6.80 4.17
CA VAL A 123 16.80 6.21 4.78
C VAL A 123 17.12 5.71 6.18
N THR A 124 16.24 6.01 7.13
CA THR A 124 16.26 5.42 8.48
C THR A 124 14.96 4.66 8.72
N ALA A 125 14.97 3.72 9.67
CA ALA A 125 13.81 2.92 10.01
C ALA A 125 13.62 2.81 11.53
N SER A 126 12.38 2.54 11.95
CA SER A 126 12.06 2.27 13.36
C SER A 126 12.76 1.03 13.91
N VAL A 127 13.04 0.06 13.04
CA VAL A 127 13.67 -1.21 13.35
C VAL A 127 14.65 -1.57 12.24
N ARG A 128 15.77 -2.20 12.62
CA ARG A 128 16.72 -2.73 11.63
C ARG A 128 16.11 -3.85 10.79
N GLY A 129 15.28 -4.69 11.40
CA GLY A 129 14.75 -5.87 10.73
C GLY A 129 15.78 -6.98 10.57
N ASN A 130 15.46 -7.99 9.74
CA ASN A 130 16.29 -9.19 9.56
C ASN A 130 16.99 -9.30 8.18
N LEU A 131 16.75 -8.37 7.25
CA LEU A 131 17.26 -8.45 5.86
C LEU A 131 18.15 -7.25 5.51
N GLY A 132 17.98 -6.62 4.34
CA GLY A 132 18.65 -5.39 3.95
C GLY A 132 18.40 -4.26 4.97
N GLU A 133 19.34 -3.34 5.03
CA GLU A 133 19.20 -2.12 5.84
C GLU A 133 18.16 -1.17 5.24
N ALA A 134 17.83 -0.08 5.94
CA ALA A 134 16.78 0.82 5.48
C ALA A 134 17.12 1.49 4.14
N SER A 135 18.40 1.76 3.85
CA SER A 135 18.87 2.45 2.64
C SER A 135 18.56 1.69 1.34
N VAL A 136 18.31 0.38 1.43
CA VAL A 136 18.13 -0.45 0.23
C VAL A 136 16.84 -0.11 -0.50
N VAL A 137 15.85 0.48 0.18
CA VAL A 137 14.55 0.82 -0.44
C VAL A 137 14.64 2.00 -1.42
N THR A 138 15.77 2.69 -1.49
CA THR A 138 16.00 3.82 -2.40
C THR A 138 17.17 3.61 -3.36
N ASN A 139 17.84 2.45 -3.34
CA ASN A 139 19.12 2.25 -4.05
C ASN A 139 18.98 1.81 -5.52
N GLY A 140 17.81 1.34 -5.96
CA GLY A 140 17.54 0.95 -7.35
C GLY A 140 17.72 -0.54 -7.64
N LEU A 141 18.09 -1.32 -6.63
CA LEU A 141 18.36 -2.74 -6.75
C LEU A 141 17.15 -3.53 -6.28
N LYS A 142 16.77 -4.57 -7.03
CA LYS A 142 15.63 -5.46 -6.75
C LYS A 142 15.92 -6.90 -7.19
N ASN A 143 17.19 -7.30 -7.21
CA ASN A 143 17.63 -8.57 -7.81
C ASN A 143 18.02 -9.60 -6.74
N ASP A 144 18.58 -9.17 -5.61
CA ASP A 144 18.94 -10.02 -4.48
C ASP A 144 17.83 -9.98 -3.41
N TRP A 145 17.06 -11.06 -3.32
CA TRP A 145 15.98 -11.21 -2.35
C TRP A 145 16.38 -11.02 -0.88
N LEU A 146 17.64 -11.24 -0.51
CA LEU A 146 18.09 -11.09 0.87
C LEU A 146 18.61 -9.69 1.16
N LYS A 147 19.19 -9.03 0.15
CA LYS A 147 19.92 -7.77 0.36
C LYS A 147 19.16 -6.54 -0.13
N ASP A 148 18.32 -6.68 -1.14
CA ASP A 148 17.70 -5.56 -1.84
C ASP A 148 16.31 -5.21 -1.29
N ARG A 149 15.99 -5.64 -0.06
CA ARG A 149 14.72 -5.31 0.60
C ARG A 149 14.88 -5.13 2.10
N TRP A 150 14.17 -4.15 2.62
CA TRP A 150 14.02 -3.96 4.05
C TRP A 150 12.81 -4.76 4.56
N GLN A 151 12.91 -5.35 5.76
CA GLN A 151 11.81 -6.10 6.35
C GLN A 151 11.72 -5.93 7.87
N ALA A 152 10.55 -5.54 8.37
CA ALA A 152 10.23 -5.49 9.80
C ALA A 152 9.85 -6.87 10.36
N ALA A 153 10.78 -7.83 10.32
CA ALA A 153 10.62 -9.15 10.91
C ALA A 153 11.81 -9.54 11.80
N LYS A 154 11.56 -10.47 12.72
CA LYS A 154 12.52 -10.94 13.71
C LYS A 154 13.51 -11.95 13.15
N ASN A 155 13.12 -12.69 12.13
CA ASN A 155 13.86 -13.83 11.59
C ASN A 155 13.49 -14.13 10.14
N MET A 156 14.22 -15.07 9.53
CA MET A 156 14.06 -15.49 8.14
C MET A 156 12.72 -16.14 7.84
N GLN A 157 12.01 -16.63 8.85
CA GLN A 157 10.65 -17.17 8.71
C GLN A 157 9.60 -16.05 8.55
N GLY A 158 10.01 -14.79 8.68
CA GLY A 158 9.13 -13.63 8.49
C GLY A 158 8.27 -13.30 9.71
N ALA A 159 8.60 -13.83 10.90
CA ALA A 159 7.85 -13.54 12.11
C ALA A 159 7.82 -12.02 12.40
N PRO A 160 6.65 -11.40 12.54
CA PRO A 160 6.54 -9.94 12.64
C PRO A 160 7.17 -9.42 13.93
N ILE A 161 7.78 -8.23 13.85
CA ILE A 161 8.07 -7.43 15.04
C ILE A 161 6.75 -6.75 15.47
N PRO A 162 6.27 -6.93 16.71
CA PRO A 162 5.04 -6.30 17.17
C PRO A 162 5.10 -4.77 17.12
N GLY A 163 3.95 -4.13 16.94
CA GLY A 163 3.81 -2.67 16.93
C GLY A 163 3.84 -2.05 15.53
N ALA A 164 3.73 -0.73 15.50
CA ALA A 164 3.84 0.07 14.29
C ALA A 164 5.32 0.31 13.94
N HIS A 165 5.60 0.40 12.64
CA HIS A 165 6.95 0.59 12.11
C HIS A 165 6.99 1.73 11.12
N TRP A 166 8.17 2.27 10.84
CA TRP A 166 8.30 3.32 9.85
C TRP A 166 9.63 3.26 9.10
N LEU A 167 9.61 3.82 7.89
CA LEU A 167 10.78 4.18 7.07
C LEU A 167 10.73 5.70 6.83
N LEU A 168 11.85 6.38 7.00
CA LEU A 168 11.99 7.83 6.83
C LEU A 168 13.08 8.11 5.80
N VAL A 169 12.70 8.74 4.69
CA VAL A 169 13.59 9.20 3.62
C VAL A 169 13.90 10.68 3.83
N ASP A 170 15.17 11.06 3.81
CA ASP A 170 15.62 12.44 3.72
C ASP A 170 15.95 12.78 2.26
N LEU A 171 15.18 13.66 1.63
CA LEU A 171 15.37 14.05 0.23
C LEU A 171 16.60 14.96 0.04
N GLU A 172 17.15 15.50 1.13
CA GLU A 172 18.28 16.44 1.18
C GLU A 172 18.04 17.76 0.42
N ALA A 173 16.83 17.94 -0.10
CA ALA A 173 16.36 19.12 -0.81
C ALA A 173 14.87 19.32 -0.51
N THR A 174 14.42 20.57 -0.60
CA THR A 174 13.00 20.88 -0.50
C THR A 174 12.31 20.56 -1.83
N CYS A 175 11.33 19.67 -1.78
CA CYS A 175 10.63 19.14 -2.95
C CYS A 175 9.11 19.17 -2.78
N VAL A 176 8.41 19.31 -3.91
CA VAL A 176 6.98 19.05 -4.02
C VAL A 176 6.80 17.63 -4.53
N VAL A 177 6.00 16.84 -3.83
CA VAL A 177 5.76 15.42 -4.15
C VAL A 177 4.48 15.29 -4.97
N GLU A 178 4.54 14.51 -6.05
CA GLU A 178 3.41 14.29 -6.95
C GLU A 178 2.93 12.84 -6.92
N ARG A 179 3.86 11.88 -6.84
CA ARG A 179 3.55 10.44 -6.82
C ARG A 179 4.49 9.71 -5.89
N ILE A 180 3.97 8.68 -5.22
CA ILE A 180 4.74 7.76 -4.39
C ILE A 180 4.38 6.35 -4.82
N ASP A 181 5.39 5.59 -5.22
CA ASP A 181 5.29 4.17 -5.57
C ASP A 181 5.96 3.38 -4.44
N VAL A 182 5.17 2.57 -3.71
CA VAL A 182 5.67 1.66 -2.68
C VAL A 182 5.61 0.25 -3.21
N GLU A 183 6.76 -0.36 -3.42
CA GLU A 183 6.85 -1.73 -3.89
C GLU A 183 7.14 -2.67 -2.72
N PHE A 184 6.14 -3.45 -2.35
CA PHE A 184 6.22 -4.46 -1.30
C PHE A 184 6.57 -5.83 -1.87
N GLU A 185 7.07 -6.70 -0.99
CA GLU A 185 6.98 -8.15 -1.18
C GLU A 185 5.53 -8.62 -0.92
N SER A 186 5.21 -9.91 -1.13
CA SER A 186 3.96 -10.54 -0.66
C SER A 186 3.64 -10.29 0.81
N ALA A 187 4.63 -10.06 1.66
CA ALA A 187 4.48 -9.56 3.03
C ALA A 187 4.32 -8.03 3.03
N PHE A 188 3.26 -7.53 2.40
CA PHE A 188 2.96 -6.09 2.29
C PHE A 188 2.33 -5.50 3.55
N ALA A 189 2.20 -4.16 3.60
CA ALA A 189 1.40 -3.47 4.62
C ALA A 189 0.00 -3.14 4.09
N ARG A 190 -1.03 -3.39 4.91
CA ARG A 190 -2.41 -3.04 4.56
C ARG A 190 -2.81 -1.66 5.07
N ASP A 191 -2.37 -1.32 6.29
CA ASP A 191 -2.67 -0.02 6.89
C ASP A 191 -1.35 0.75 7.04
N TYR A 192 -1.18 1.78 6.22
CA TYR A 192 -0.04 2.69 6.30
C TYR A 192 -0.42 4.08 5.77
N THR A 193 0.39 5.07 6.12
CA THR A 193 0.26 6.45 5.63
C THR A 193 1.61 6.98 5.18
N LEU A 194 1.61 7.82 4.15
CA LEU A 194 2.78 8.58 3.70
C LEU A 194 2.61 10.01 4.19
N LYS A 195 3.58 10.48 4.96
CA LYS A 195 3.59 11.83 5.53
C LYS A 195 4.86 12.54 5.09
N GLY A 196 4.75 13.83 4.84
CA GLY A 196 5.89 14.69 4.52
C GLY A 196 6.06 15.78 5.56
N ARG A 197 7.26 16.31 5.72
CA ARG A 197 7.51 17.55 6.46
C ARG A 197 8.72 18.28 5.90
N SER A 198 8.80 19.57 6.18
CA SER A 198 10.09 20.27 6.20
C SER A 198 10.81 20.00 7.54
N LYS A 199 12.13 20.20 7.60
CA LYS A 199 12.97 19.94 8.78
C LYS A 199 12.41 20.49 10.09
N THR A 200 11.76 21.66 10.06
CA THR A 200 11.16 22.33 11.23
C THR A 200 9.63 22.39 11.19
N GLY A 201 9.01 21.84 10.15
CA GLY A 201 7.56 21.90 9.93
C GLY A 201 6.79 20.77 10.60
N ALA A 202 5.46 20.94 10.60
CA ALA A 202 4.53 19.88 10.99
C ALA A 202 4.47 18.79 9.91
N TRP A 203 4.09 17.58 10.31
CA TRP A 203 3.77 16.51 9.37
C TRP A 203 2.50 16.81 8.61
N VAL A 204 2.56 16.75 7.28
CA VAL A 204 1.41 16.76 6.38
C VAL A 204 1.16 15.36 5.84
N SER A 205 -0.09 14.96 5.69
CA SER A 205 -0.42 13.73 4.96
C SER A 205 -0.14 13.97 3.48
N LEU A 206 0.54 13.02 2.83
CA LEU A 206 0.75 12.99 1.38
C LEU A 206 -0.13 11.93 0.71
N ALA A 207 -0.32 10.77 1.35
CA ALA A 207 -1.20 9.72 0.85
C ALA A 207 -1.56 8.71 1.96
N VAL A 208 -2.59 7.92 1.73
CA VAL A 208 -2.99 6.80 2.60
C VAL A 208 -2.99 5.51 1.80
N GLY A 209 -2.56 4.39 2.39
CA GLY A 209 -2.44 3.12 1.67
C GLY A 209 -3.75 2.65 1.02
N ALA A 210 -4.88 2.98 1.63
CA ALA A 210 -6.21 2.65 1.11
C ALA A 210 -6.57 3.34 -0.22
N SER A 211 -5.87 4.42 -0.61
CA SER A 211 -6.07 5.10 -1.91
C SER A 211 -5.12 4.62 -3.00
N ALA A 212 -4.32 3.57 -2.74
CA ALA A 212 -3.36 3.06 -3.70
C ALA A 212 -4.04 2.34 -4.87
N VAL A 213 -3.49 2.54 -6.07
CA VAL A 213 -3.73 1.65 -7.21
C VAL A 213 -2.74 0.50 -7.12
N GLU A 214 -3.23 -0.71 -6.88
CA GLU A 214 -2.41 -1.92 -6.77
C GLU A 214 -2.12 -2.52 -8.16
N SER A 215 -0.87 -2.95 -8.36
CA SER A 215 -0.49 -3.83 -9.47
C SER A 215 0.57 -4.85 -9.04
N ARG A 216 0.77 -5.90 -9.84
CA ARG A 216 1.70 -7.00 -9.54
C ARG A 216 2.72 -7.15 -10.67
N PRO A 217 3.82 -6.37 -10.66
CA PRO A 217 4.77 -6.35 -11.76
C PRO A 217 5.55 -7.65 -11.93
N ALA A 218 5.65 -8.46 -10.87
CA ALA A 218 6.21 -9.81 -10.93
C ALA A 218 5.66 -10.68 -9.79
N LYS A 219 6.00 -11.97 -9.81
CA LYS A 219 5.73 -12.88 -8.68
C LYS A 219 6.32 -12.30 -7.39
N GLN A 220 5.54 -12.33 -6.31
CA GLN A 220 5.92 -11.82 -4.98
C GLN A 220 6.29 -10.33 -4.92
N ARG A 221 5.87 -9.54 -5.91
CA ARG A 221 6.01 -8.07 -5.92
C ARG A 221 4.63 -7.43 -6.02
N ILE A 222 4.34 -6.54 -5.08
CA ILE A 222 3.07 -5.81 -5.00
C ILE A 222 3.40 -4.32 -5.04
N LEU A 223 3.04 -3.66 -6.12
CA LEU A 223 3.26 -2.24 -6.30
C LEU A 223 1.99 -1.47 -5.91
N HIS A 224 2.11 -0.61 -4.91
CA HIS A 224 1.10 0.38 -4.56
C HIS A 224 1.52 1.73 -5.13
N ARG A 225 0.76 2.24 -6.10
CA ARG A 225 0.95 3.58 -6.67
C ARG A 225 -0.02 4.56 -6.04
N LEU A 226 0.49 5.67 -5.51
CA LEU A 226 -0.29 6.70 -4.84
C LEU A 226 0.00 8.08 -5.44
N SER A 227 -1.04 8.84 -5.74
CA SER A 227 -0.91 10.28 -6.01
C SER A 227 -0.85 11.06 -4.71
N SER A 228 -0.01 12.09 -4.67
CA SER A 228 0.04 12.99 -3.52
C SER A 228 -1.25 13.81 -3.42
N ASN A 229 -1.80 13.94 -2.21
CA ASN A 229 -2.94 14.80 -1.91
C ASN A 229 -2.51 16.19 -1.39
N SER A 230 -1.20 16.47 -1.37
CA SER A 230 -0.64 17.72 -0.89
C SER A 230 0.47 18.21 -1.81
N MET A 231 0.50 19.52 -2.06
CA MET A 231 1.57 20.21 -2.78
C MET A 231 2.54 20.95 -1.83
N ALA A 232 2.44 20.71 -0.52
CA ALA A 232 3.33 21.34 0.45
C ALA A 232 4.79 20.95 0.17
N PRO A 233 5.74 21.91 0.16
CA PRO A 233 7.16 21.59 0.04
C PRO A 233 7.66 20.83 1.27
N VAL A 234 8.37 19.72 1.05
CA VAL A 234 8.88 18.81 2.09
C VAL A 234 10.32 18.39 1.78
N ASP A 235 11.09 18.07 2.82
CA ASP A 235 12.44 17.52 2.70
C ASP A 235 12.54 16.11 3.31
N GLN A 236 11.56 15.71 4.10
CA GLN A 236 11.50 14.39 4.72
C GLN A 236 10.16 13.71 4.44
N ILE A 237 10.22 12.43 4.08
CA ILE A 237 9.03 11.62 3.79
C ILE A 237 9.06 10.36 4.62
N LYS A 238 7.99 10.11 5.36
CA LYS A 238 7.83 8.96 6.24
C LYS A 238 6.73 8.03 5.72
N LEU A 239 7.11 6.79 5.44
CA LEU A 239 6.19 5.66 5.33
C LEU A 239 5.91 5.14 6.73
N ASP A 240 4.72 5.41 7.25
CA ASP A 240 4.26 5.08 8.59
C ASP A 240 3.32 3.87 8.53
N ILE A 241 3.80 2.69 8.92
CA ILE A 241 3.14 1.39 8.79
C ILE A 241 2.46 1.03 10.11
N ALA A 242 1.13 1.07 10.13
CA ALA A 242 0.33 0.74 11.30
C ALA A 242 0.07 -0.76 11.43
N ARG A 243 -0.13 -1.48 10.31
CA ARG A 243 -0.42 -2.91 10.33
C ARG A 243 0.08 -3.66 9.08
N PRO A 244 0.71 -4.85 9.25
CA PRO A 244 0.98 -5.73 8.12
C PRO A 244 -0.33 -6.22 7.47
N GLY A 245 -0.27 -6.53 6.18
CA GLY A 245 -1.39 -7.12 5.43
C GLY A 245 -1.48 -8.63 5.53
N THR A 246 -0.46 -9.27 6.10
CA THR A 246 -0.38 -10.72 6.27
C THR A 246 0.02 -11.08 7.71
N ARG A 247 0.16 -12.38 8.00
CA ARG A 247 0.73 -12.85 9.29
C ARG A 247 2.23 -12.57 9.44
N TRP A 248 2.89 -12.11 8.37
CA TRP A 248 4.33 -11.85 8.34
C TRP A 248 4.64 -10.37 8.62
N GLY A 249 5.88 -10.09 8.97
CA GLY A 249 6.38 -8.71 9.06
C GLY A 249 6.44 -8.03 7.69
N THR A 250 6.18 -6.72 7.64
CA THR A 250 6.16 -5.95 6.38
C THR A 250 7.52 -5.93 5.71
N SER A 251 7.57 -6.16 4.39
CA SER A 251 8.76 -6.11 3.56
C SER A 251 8.60 -5.16 2.38
N VAL A 252 9.56 -4.26 2.21
CA VAL A 252 9.59 -3.23 1.17
C VAL A 252 10.81 -3.44 0.29
N TRP A 253 10.59 -3.62 -1.01
CA TRP A 253 11.63 -3.61 -2.03
C TRP A 253 12.08 -2.20 -2.33
N GLU A 254 11.13 -1.32 -2.70
CA GLU A 254 11.45 0.06 -3.04
C GLU A 254 10.39 1.06 -2.62
N LEU A 255 10.88 2.28 -2.38
CA LEU A 255 10.12 3.48 -2.08
C LEU A 255 10.53 4.58 -3.07
N ASP A 256 9.85 4.58 -4.21
CA ASP A 256 10.10 5.52 -5.30
C ASP A 256 9.21 6.75 -5.12
N ILE A 257 9.83 7.90 -4.93
CA ILE A 257 9.13 9.17 -4.70
C ILE A 257 9.40 10.06 -5.91
N PHE A 258 8.33 10.53 -6.53
CA PHE A 258 8.39 11.37 -7.71
C PHE A 258 7.87 12.77 -7.44
N GLY A 259 8.53 13.76 -8.03
CA GLY A 259 8.15 15.16 -7.91
C GLY A 259 9.25 16.08 -8.39
N THR A 260 9.28 17.29 -7.82
CA THR A 260 10.15 18.39 -8.25
C THR A 260 10.83 19.03 -7.05
N CYS A 261 12.15 19.25 -7.11
CA CYS A 261 12.89 19.89 -6.02
C CYS A 261 13.41 21.27 -6.41
N ALA A 262 13.49 22.19 -5.46
CA ALA A 262 14.27 23.41 -5.63
C ALA A 262 15.72 23.00 -5.95
N GLY A 263 16.24 23.48 -7.08
CA GLY A 263 17.62 23.23 -7.53
C GLY A 263 18.61 24.15 -6.84
#